data_AF-A0A6B9YIA0-F1
#
_entry.id   AF-A0A6B9YIA0-F1
#
_cell.length_a   1.000
_cell.length_b   1.000
_cell.length_c   1.000
_cell.angle_alpha   90.00
_cell.angle_beta   90.00
_cell.angle_gamma   90.00
#
_symmetry.space_group_name_H-M   'P 1'
#
loop_
_entity.id
_entity.type
_entity.pdbx_description
1 polymer ?
#
loop_
_entity_poly.entity_id
_entity_poly.type
_entity_poly.pdbx_seq_one_letter_code
_entity_poly.pdbx_strand_id
1 'polypeptide(L)' 'MKLSAGQYFVGQDFPSGRYKAQGSSNFFVYDSGGSNIVNTILGGGSVGRGDYVFFAEDGYYVESSAPVTLVPVQ' A
#
# COMPACT_ATOMS: atom_id res chain seq x y z
N MET A 1 4.91 9.57 -3.07
CA MET A 1 6.09 8.74 -3.43
C MET A 1 5.68 7.72 -4.47
N LYS A 2 6.62 7.26 -5.32
CA LYS A 2 6.40 6.20 -6.29
C LYS A 2 7.28 5.02 -5.93
N LEU A 3 6.69 3.83 -5.86
CA LEU A 3 7.35 2.58 -5.55
C LEU A 3 7.19 1.65 -6.76
N SER A 4 8.22 0.86 -7.05
CA SER A 4 8.13 -0.23 -8.03
C SER A 4 7.23 -1.34 -7.48
N ALA A 5 6.95 -2.35 -8.30
CA ALA A 5 6.38 -3.59 -7.77
C ALA A 5 7.35 -4.21 -6.75
N GLY A 6 6.83 -4.72 -5.64
CA GLY A 6 7.64 -5.33 -4.60
C GLY A 6 7.05 -5.16 -3.20
N GLN A 7 7.91 -5.42 -2.22
CA GLN A 7 7.62 -5.33 -0.79
C GLN A 7 8.46 -4.22 -0.16
N TYR A 8 7.86 -3.45 0.74
CA TYR A 8 8.46 -2.27 1.36
C TYR A 8 8.10 -2.20 2.84
N PHE A 9 9.11 -2.02 3.70
CA PHE A 9 8.95 -1.84 5.14
C PHE A 9 8.69 -0.39 5.50
N VAL A 10 7.63 -0.16 6.27
CA VAL A 10 7.28 1.14 6.82
C VAL A 10 8.25 1.50 7.94
N GLY A 11 8.74 2.74 7.93
CA GLY A 11 9.80 3.24 8.82
C GLY A 11 11.22 2.95 8.34
N GLN A 12 11.38 2.14 7.27
CA GLN A 12 12.68 1.85 6.65
C GLN A 12 12.74 2.37 5.22
N ASP A 13 11.84 1.87 4.36
CA ASP A 13 11.79 2.23 2.93
C ASP A 13 11.00 3.53 2.70
N PHE A 14 10.01 3.80 3.56
CA PHE A 14 9.25 5.05 3.56
C PHE A 14 8.68 5.36 4.95
N PRO A 15 8.45 6.64 5.30
CA PRO A 15 8.00 7.02 6.63
C PRO A 15 6.60 6.48 6.95
N SER A 16 6.31 6.31 8.24
CA SER A 16 4.95 6.05 8.70
C SER A 16 4.02 7.24 8.46
N GLY A 17 2.72 6.93 8.34
CA GLY A 17 1.69 7.92 8.11
C GLY A 17 0.43 7.31 7.49
N ARG A 18 -0.45 8.19 7.02
CA ARG A 18 -1.66 7.82 6.30
C ARG A 18 -1.47 8.12 4.81
N TYR A 19 -1.78 7.15 3.97
CA TYR A 19 -1.54 7.25 2.53
C TYR A 19 -2.75 6.84 1.73
N LYS A 20 -2.94 7.52 0.60
CA LYS A 20 -3.76 7.04 -0.51
C LYS A 20 -2.86 6.30 -1.49
N ALA A 21 -3.10 5.00 -1.66
CA ALA A 21 -2.48 4.17 -2.67
C ALA A 21 -3.22 4.29 -4.01
N GLN A 22 -2.47 4.57 -5.07
CA GLN A 22 -2.95 4.66 -6.45
C GLN A 22 -2.14 3.71 -7.32
N GLY A 23 -2.82 2.78 -8.01
CA GLY A 23 -2.16 1.70 -8.76
C GLY A 23 -3.16 0.90 -9.59
N SER A 24 -2.74 -0.28 -10.06
CA SER A 24 -3.53 -1.11 -10.97
C SER A 24 -3.45 -2.62 -10.69
N SER A 25 -3.02 -3.01 -9.49
CA SER A 25 -2.81 -4.42 -9.11
C SER A 25 -3.26 -4.69 -7.69
N ASN A 26 -3.09 -5.94 -7.26
CA ASN A 26 -3.14 -6.28 -5.85
C ASN A 26 -2.24 -5.35 -5.02
N PHE A 27 -2.78 -4.96 -3.87
CA PHE A 27 -2.14 -4.13 -2.89
C PHE A 27 -2.48 -4.69 -1.51
N PHE A 28 -1.44 -5.02 -0.77
CA PHE A 28 -1.54 -5.59 0.56
C PHE A 28 -0.80 -4.74 1.58
N VAL A 29 -1.35 -4.70 2.79
CA VAL A 29 -0.68 -4.10 3.95
C VAL A 29 -0.77 -5.09 5.09
N TYR A 30 0.35 -5.33 5.73
CA TYR A 30 0.47 -6.22 6.87
C TYR A 30 0.95 -5.44 8.08
N ASP A 31 0.35 -5.72 9.23
CA ASP A 31 0.82 -5.16 10.49
C ASP A 31 2.16 -5.80 10.93
N SER A 32 2.72 -5.30 12.02
CA SER A 32 3.98 -5.81 12.59
C SER A 32 3.89 -7.24 13.12
N GLY A 33 2.68 -7.77 13.33
CA GLY A 33 2.43 -9.17 13.67
C GLY A 33 2.29 -10.09 12.45
N GLY A 34 2.33 -9.53 11.23
CA GLY A 34 2.15 -10.24 9.98
C GLY A 34 0.68 -10.48 9.60
N SER A 35 -0.28 -9.86 10.29
CA SER A 35 -1.69 -9.96 9.92
C SER A 35 -2.00 -9.07 8.73
N ASN A 36 -2.73 -9.61 7.75
CA ASN A 36 -3.14 -8.85 6.58
C ASN A 36 -4.30 -7.90 6.93
N ILE A 37 -4.01 -6.60 7.02
CA ILE A 37 -4.96 -5.56 7.43
C ILE A 37 -5.57 -4.80 6.24
N VAL A 38 -4.98 -4.91 5.05
CA VAL A 38 -5.53 -4.38 3.79
C VAL A 38 -5.32 -5.40 2.70
N ASN A 39 -6.42 -5.80 2.06
CA ASN A 39 -6.41 -6.69 0.90
C ASN A 39 -7.35 -6.12 -0.16
N THR A 40 -6.78 -5.46 -1.18
CA THR A 40 -7.57 -4.85 -2.26
C THR A 40 -6.84 -4.96 -3.61
N ILE A 41 -7.59 -4.77 -4.69
CA ILE A 41 -7.05 -4.62 -6.04
C ILE A 41 -7.26 -3.17 -6.45
N LEU A 42 -6.18 -2.44 -6.66
CA LEU A 42 -6.21 -1.03 -7.07
C LEU A 42 -6.59 -0.88 -8.55
N GLY A 43 -7.11 0.29 -8.91
CA GLY A 43 -7.43 0.67 -10.29
C GLY A 43 -8.89 0.43 -10.69
N GLY A 44 -9.22 0.68 -11.96
CA GLY A 44 -10.61 0.81 -12.47
C GLY A 44 -11.14 -0.33 -13.35
N GLY A 45 -10.54 -1.53 -13.31
CA GLY A 45 -11.00 -2.69 -14.08
C GLY A 45 -12.16 -3.46 -13.44
N SER A 46 -12.57 -4.59 -14.02
CA SER A 46 -13.68 -5.44 -13.49
C SER A 46 -13.48 -5.91 -12.05
N VAL A 47 -12.22 -6.10 -11.64
CA VAL A 47 -11.82 -6.49 -10.28
C VAL A 47 -11.24 -5.35 -9.45
N GLY A 48 -10.94 -4.21 -10.08
CA GLY A 48 -10.37 -3.05 -9.39
C GLY A 48 -11.39 -2.35 -8.50
N ARG A 49 -10.91 -1.71 -7.43
CA ARG A 49 -11.72 -0.99 -6.44
C ARG A 49 -11.32 0.48 -6.30
N GLY A 50 -10.60 1.01 -7.30
CA GLY A 50 -10.11 2.39 -7.31
C GLY A 50 -8.85 2.58 -6.48
N ASP A 51 -8.69 3.79 -5.94
CA ASP A 51 -7.65 4.13 -4.98
C ASP A 51 -8.05 3.66 -3.57
N TYR A 52 -7.08 3.47 -2.68
CA TYR A 52 -7.36 3.04 -1.30
C TYR A 52 -6.58 3.86 -0.26
N VAL A 53 -7.24 4.27 0.82
CA VAL A 53 -6.59 4.99 1.93
C VAL A 53 -6.30 4.02 3.07
N PHE A 54 -5.06 3.99 3.55
CA PHE A 54 -4.60 3.09 4.62
C PHE A 54 -3.67 3.79 5.60
N PHE A 55 -3.52 3.19 6.79
CA PHE A 55 -2.49 3.55 7.76
C PHE A 55 -1.25 2.67 7.56
N ALA A 56 -0.09 3.29 7.63
CA ALA A 56 1.21 2.65 7.56
C ALA A 56 1.98 3.04 8.83
N GLU A 57 2.04 2.16 9.82
CA GLU A 57 2.80 2.41 11.06
C GLU A 57 4.18 1.75 10.96
N ASP A 58 5.14 2.24 11.74
CA ASP A 58 6.50 1.67 11.74
C ASP A 58 6.46 0.17 12.05
N GLY A 59 7.19 -0.61 11.25
CA GLY A 59 7.22 -2.08 11.36
C GLY A 59 6.15 -2.80 10.55
N TYR A 60 5.22 -2.09 9.92
CA TYR A 60 4.32 -2.68 8.92
C TYR A 60 5.11 -2.96 7.62
N TYR A 61 4.55 -3.79 6.74
CA TYR A 61 5.04 -3.87 5.36
C TYR A 61 3.91 -3.81 4.34
N VAL A 62 4.24 -3.25 3.17
CA VAL A 62 3.35 -3.08 2.03
C VAL A 62 3.85 -3.94 0.89
N GLU A 63 2.93 -4.62 0.20
CA GLU A 63 3.23 -5.36 -1.02
C GLU A 63 2.35 -4.86 -2.18
N SER A 64 2.96 -4.63 -3.34
CA SER A 64 2.22 -4.37 -4.58
C SER A 64 2.80 -5.15 -5.76
N SER A 65 1.92 -5.78 -6.54
CA SER A 65 2.32 -6.57 -7.71
C SER A 65 2.60 -5.73 -8.97
N ALA A 66 2.43 -4.42 -8.90
CA ALA A 66 2.75 -3.44 -9.94
C ALA A 66 3.24 -2.13 -9.29
N PRO A 67 3.79 -1.17 -10.06
CA PRO A 67 4.15 0.13 -9.50
C PRO A 67 2.96 0.83 -8.84
N VAL A 68 3.20 1.42 -7.67
CA VAL A 68 2.18 2.12 -6.87
C VAL A 68 2.65 3.52 -6.49
N THR A 69 1.72 4.47 -6.50
CA THR A 69 1.96 5.82 -5.97
C THR A 69 1.27 5.95 -4.62
N LEU A 70 2.05 6.23 -3.57
CA LEU A 70 1.52 6.55 -2.24
C LEU A 70 1.50 8.06 -2.06
N VAL A 71 0.31 8.63 -1.86
CA VAL A 71 0.10 10.06 -1.63
C VAL A 71 -0.22 10.27 -0.16
N PRO A 72 0.57 11.04 0.62
CA PRO A 72 0.22 11.35 2.01
C PRO A 72 -1.17 11.97 2.13
N VAL A 73 -1.90 11.61 3.18
CA VAL A 73 -3.22 12.15 3.52
C VAL A 73 -3.12 12.79 4.91
N GLN A 74 -3.71 13.99 5.07
CA GLN A 74 -3.82 14.66 6.37
C GLN A 74 -4.85 13.98 7.28
#